data_AF-A0A255Z5J0-F1
#
_entry.id   AF-A0A255Z5J0-F1
#
_cell.length_a   1.000
_cell.length_b   1.000
_cell.length_c   1.000
_cell.angle_alpha   90.00
_cell.angle_beta   90.00
_cell.angle_gamma   90.00
#
_symmetry.space_group_name_H-M   'P 1'
#
loop_
_entity.id
_entity.type
_entity.pdbx_description
1 polymer ?
#
loop_
_entity_poly.entity_id
_entity_poly.type
_entity_poly.pdbx_seq_one_letter_code
_entity_poly.pdbx_strand_id
1 'polypeptide(L)'
;MRFCGLGPGDGVPDANTLWDFRGTLIRVRALDALFTRLDQAIVAAGYLPMSGQIVDATLVAAPRQRNKEAEKAAIKQGKSAHEIWPDQPAKAAQKDVDARWMRRSVWTSTADVASSSTSTAGSAI
;
A
#
# COMPACT_ATOMS: atom_id res chain seq x y z
N MET A 1 8.34 15.98 18.98
CA MET A 1 7.11 15.27 18.54
C MET A 1 6.91 14.08 19.47
N ARG A 2 5.75 13.98 20.15
CA ARG A 2 5.38 12.82 20.98
C ARG A 2 4.17 12.18 20.34
N PHE A 3 4.33 11.08 19.62
CA PHE A 3 3.21 10.35 19.02
C PHE A 3 2.79 9.25 20.00
N CYS A 4 1.51 9.21 20.39
CA CYS A 4 1.01 8.25 21.39
C CYS A 4 1.85 8.19 22.69
N GLY A 5 2.40 9.33 23.12
CA GLY A 5 3.26 9.42 24.30
C GLY A 5 4.69 8.92 24.12
N LEU A 6 5.04 8.33 22.97
CA LEU A 6 6.37 7.81 22.67
C LEU A 6 7.34 8.95 22.31
N GLY A 7 8.53 8.89 22.90
CA GLY A 7 9.66 9.77 22.63
C GLY A 7 10.54 9.26 21.48
N PRO A 8 11.45 10.11 20.97
CA PRO A 8 12.45 9.68 20.00
C PRO A 8 13.43 8.69 20.67
N GLY A 9 13.46 7.45 20.18
CA GLY A 9 14.28 6.37 20.73
C GLY A 9 13.48 5.29 21.47
N ASP A 10 12.20 5.52 21.74
CA ASP A 10 11.31 4.49 22.28
C ASP A 10 11.01 3.44 21.19
N GLY A 11 10.89 2.18 21.61
CA GLY A 11 10.51 1.08 20.73
C GLY A 11 9.15 1.34 20.10
N VAL A 12 9.12 1.60 18.80
CA VAL A 12 7.88 1.72 18.05
C VAL A 12 7.26 0.33 17.95
N PRO A 13 5.99 0.13 18.35
CA PRO A 13 5.34 -1.16 18.22
C PRO A 13 5.34 -1.58 16.74
N ASP A 14 5.83 -2.78 16.48
CA ASP A 14 5.86 -3.35 15.14
C ASP A 14 4.46 -3.84 14.73
N ALA A 15 4.34 -4.27 13.47
CA ALA A 15 3.07 -4.75 12.92
C ALA A 15 2.50 -5.95 13.70
N ASN A 16 3.36 -6.81 14.22
CA ASN A 16 2.96 -7.99 14.98
C ASN A 16 2.42 -7.61 16.36
N THR A 17 3.06 -6.65 17.03
CA THR A 17 2.62 -6.12 18.33
C THR A 17 1.20 -5.53 18.22
N LEU A 18 0.93 -4.79 17.14
CA LEU A 18 -0.42 -4.27 16.87
C LEU A 18 -1.43 -5.39 16.56
N TRP A 19 -1.00 -6.44 15.86
CA TRP A 19 -1.84 -7.59 15.56
C TRP A 19 -2.23 -8.35 16.83
N ASP A 20 -1.27 -8.63 17.71
CA ASP A 20 -1.50 -9.34 18.97
C ASP A 20 -2.37 -8.53 19.94
N PHE A 21 -2.17 -7.22 19.97
CA PHE A 21 -3.03 -6.30 20.70
C PHE A 21 -4.48 -6.38 20.22
N ARG A 22 -4.71 -6.31 18.90
CA ARG A 22 -6.05 -6.48 18.32
C ARG A 22 -6.63 -7.86 18.63
N GLY A 23 -5.84 -8.91 18.47
CA GLY A 23 -6.25 -10.29 18.75
C GLY A 23 -6.69 -10.47 20.21
N THR A 24 -5.98 -9.83 21.13
CA THR A 24 -6.33 -9.81 22.56
C THR A 24 -7.67 -9.12 22.78
N LEU A 25 -7.88 -7.94 22.19
CA LEU A 25 -9.15 -7.19 22.30
C LEU A 25 -10.36 -7.94 21.74
N ILE A 26 -10.17 -8.68 20.65
CA ILE A 26 -11.22 -9.55 20.07
C ILE A 26 -11.55 -10.69 21.03
N ARG A 27 -10.52 -11.35 21.59
CA ARG A 27 -10.69 -12.48 22.52
C ARG A 27 -11.49 -12.08 23.76
N VAL A 28 -11.20 -10.91 24.32
CA VAL A 28 -11.92 -10.38 25.50
C VAL A 28 -13.23 -9.66 25.15
N ARG A 29 -13.61 -9.60 23.85
CA ARG A 29 -14.79 -8.89 23.34
C ARG A 29 -14.91 -7.44 23.84
N ALA A 30 -13.77 -6.76 23.96
CA ALA A 30 -13.72 -5.39 24.47
C ALA A 30 -13.77 -4.32 23.37
N LEU A 31 -13.75 -4.73 22.08
CA LEU A 31 -13.73 -3.79 20.96
C LEU A 31 -14.94 -2.86 20.97
N ASP A 32 -16.14 -3.39 21.16
CA ASP A 32 -17.37 -2.58 21.11
C ASP A 32 -17.39 -1.52 22.22
N ALA A 33 -16.99 -1.90 23.44
CA ALA A 33 -16.88 -0.98 24.56
C ALA A 33 -15.78 0.08 24.37
N LEU A 34 -14.66 -0.31 23.74
CA LEU A 34 -13.58 0.60 23.40
C LEU A 34 -14.01 1.63 22.36
N PHE A 35 -14.64 1.18 21.26
CA PHE A 35 -15.12 2.06 20.21
C PHE A 35 -16.24 2.98 20.70
N THR A 36 -17.15 2.49 21.54
CA THR A 36 -18.19 3.34 22.16
C THR A 36 -17.58 4.48 22.96
N ARG A 37 -16.51 4.22 23.73
CA ARG A 37 -15.80 5.26 24.49
C ARG A 37 -15.04 6.23 23.59
N LEU A 38 -14.44 5.71 22.52
CA LEU A 38 -13.76 6.53 21.52
C LEU A 38 -14.76 7.48 20.84
N ASP A 39 -15.91 6.95 20.42
CA ASP A 39 -16.98 7.73 19.81
C ASP A 39 -17.47 8.83 20.76
N GLN A 40 -17.69 8.50 22.05
CA GLN A 40 -18.05 9.49 23.06
C GLN A 40 -16.99 10.59 23.21
N ALA A 41 -15.70 10.25 23.18
CA ALA A 41 -14.62 11.22 23.26
C ALA A 41 -14.56 12.11 22.00
N ILE A 42 -14.78 11.55 20.81
CA ILE A 42 -14.85 12.28 19.53
C ILE A 42 -16.06 13.22 19.53
N VAL A 43 -17.22 12.75 19.98
CA VAL A 43 -18.44 13.56 20.16
C VAL A 43 -18.19 14.71 21.12
N ALA A 44 -17.63 14.43 22.29
CA ALA A 44 -17.36 15.43 23.33
C ALA A 44 -16.34 16.48 22.89
N ALA A 45 -15.37 16.08 22.07
CA ALA A 45 -14.42 16.99 21.46
C ALA A 45 -15.00 17.80 20.27
N GLY A 46 -16.27 17.57 19.91
CA GLY A 46 -16.98 18.31 18.86
C GLY A 46 -16.64 17.84 17.44
N TYR A 47 -15.99 16.70 17.29
CA TYR A 47 -15.60 16.12 16.00
C TYR A 47 -16.67 15.19 15.41
N LEU A 48 -17.89 15.20 15.95
CA LEU A 48 -18.98 14.39 15.41
C LEU A 48 -19.34 14.88 14.01
N PRO A 49 -19.10 14.11 12.94
CA PRO A 49 -19.46 14.53 11.60
C PRO A 49 -20.98 14.39 11.46
N MET A 50 -21.72 15.42 11.87
CA MET A 50 -23.12 15.55 11.49
C MET A 50 -23.14 15.70 9.97
N SER A 51 -23.51 14.62 9.28
CA SER A 51 -23.71 14.51 7.82
C SER A 51 -23.16 15.68 6.98
N GLY A 52 -21.90 15.59 6.53
CA GLY A 52 -21.27 16.59 5.66
C GLY A 52 -19.91 17.13 6.12
N GLN A 53 -19.45 16.74 7.31
CA GLN A 53 -18.14 17.16 7.81
C GLN A 53 -17.03 16.25 7.26
N ILE A 54 -16.20 16.80 6.37
CA ILE A 54 -15.00 16.13 5.87
C ILE A 54 -13.94 16.24 6.97
N VAL A 55 -13.56 15.10 7.55
CA VAL A 55 -12.31 15.01 8.32
C VAL A 55 -11.18 15.17 7.30
N ASP A 56 -10.38 16.23 7.41
CA ASP A 56 -9.19 16.43 6.57
C ASP A 56 -8.11 15.40 6.95
N ALA A 57 -8.34 14.14 6.56
CA ALA A 57 -7.28 13.17 6.42
C ALA A 57 -6.60 13.48 5.08
N THR A 58 -5.73 14.48 5.06
CA THR A 58 -4.94 14.76 3.85
C THR A 58 -4.06 13.53 3.61
N LEU A 59 -4.49 12.65 2.70
CA LEU A 59 -3.69 11.53 2.26
C LEU A 59 -2.51 12.11 1.47
N VAL A 60 -1.37 12.29 2.13
CA VAL A 60 -0.16 12.74 1.43
C VAL A 60 0.21 11.64 0.45
N ALA A 61 0.03 11.93 -0.84
CA ALA A 61 0.39 10.99 -1.88
C ALA A 61 1.89 10.68 -1.76
N ALA A 62 2.21 9.41 -1.46
CA ALA A 62 3.59 8.97 -1.45
C ALA A 62 4.23 9.27 -2.84
N PRO A 63 5.51 9.70 -2.88
CA PRO A 63 6.19 9.98 -4.13
C PRO A 63 6.06 8.83 -5.13
N ARG A 64 5.54 9.13 -6.32
CA ARG A 64 5.30 8.11 -7.37
C ARG A 64 6.62 7.48 -7.81
N GLN A 65 6.83 6.20 -7.49
CA GLN A 65 7.99 5.46 -7.96
C GLN A 65 7.94 5.24 -9.48
N ARG A 66 8.87 5.88 -10.21
CA ARG A 66 9.13 5.58 -11.64
C ARG A 66 10.15 4.44 -11.74
N ASN A 67 9.68 3.22 -11.96
CA ASN A 67 10.53 2.02 -12.14
C ASN A 67 10.39 1.52 -13.58
N LYS A 68 11.50 1.11 -14.19
CA LYS A 68 11.53 0.43 -15.49
C LYS A 68 10.99 -1.01 -15.38
N GLU A 69 10.65 -1.64 -16.49
CA GLU A 69 10.07 -3.00 -16.48
C GLU A 69 11.02 -4.05 -15.88
N ALA A 70 12.31 -4.00 -16.23
CA ALA A 70 13.33 -4.88 -15.64
C ALA A 70 13.45 -4.70 -14.11
N GLU A 71 13.39 -3.45 -13.63
CA GLU A 71 13.42 -3.13 -12.20
C GLU A 71 12.15 -3.68 -11.51
N LYS A 72 10.97 -3.55 -12.12
CA LYS A 72 9.72 -4.11 -11.59
C LYS A 72 9.76 -5.64 -11.49
N ALA A 73 10.34 -6.31 -12.49
CA ALA A 73 10.51 -7.76 -12.48
C ALA A 73 11.42 -8.22 -11.34
N ALA A 74 12.55 -7.52 -11.14
CA ALA A 74 13.47 -7.79 -10.03
C ALA A 74 12.83 -7.57 -8.65
N ILE A 75 12.03 -6.50 -8.49
CA ILE A 75 11.24 -6.26 -7.26
C ILE A 75 10.21 -7.37 -7.05
N LYS A 76 9.56 -7.87 -8.12
CA LYS A 76 8.61 -8.98 -8.02
C LYS A 76 9.28 -10.30 -7.61
N GLN A 77 10.55 -10.48 -7.97
CA GLN A 77 11.38 -11.62 -7.57
C GLN A 77 11.94 -11.48 -6.15
N GLY A 78 11.71 -10.35 -5.46
CA GLY A 78 12.16 -10.15 -4.08
C GLY A 78 13.65 -9.78 -3.95
N LYS A 79 14.29 -9.30 -5.03
CA LYS A 79 15.68 -8.84 -4.97
C LYS A 79 15.81 -7.56 -4.15
N SER A 80 16.90 -7.42 -3.39
CA SER A 80 17.14 -6.24 -2.55
C SER A 80 17.42 -4.99 -3.40
N ALA A 81 17.20 -3.80 -2.84
CA ALA A 81 17.43 -2.53 -3.55
C ALA A 81 18.89 -2.36 -4.03
N HIS A 82 19.86 -2.91 -3.27
CA HIS A 82 21.27 -2.89 -3.62
C HIS A 82 21.64 -3.80 -4.79
N GLU A 83 20.90 -4.88 -5.00
CA GLU A 83 21.08 -5.77 -6.18
C GLU A 83 20.48 -5.16 -7.45
N ILE A 84 19.42 -4.37 -7.32
CA ILE A 84 18.74 -3.75 -8.47
C ILE A 84 19.48 -2.50 -8.94
N TRP A 85 20.08 -1.75 -8.01
CA TRP A 85 20.83 -0.52 -8.29
C TRP A 85 22.20 -0.51 -7.60
N PRO A 86 23.16 -1.34 -8.05
CA PRO A 86 24.50 -1.41 -7.44
C PRO A 86 25.29 -0.11 -7.61
N ASP A 87 25.20 0.52 -8.78
CA ASP A 87 25.98 1.73 -9.11
C ASP A 87 25.30 3.03 -8.64
N GLN A 88 24.11 2.96 -8.04
CA GLN A 88 23.31 4.13 -7.67
C GLN A 88 22.72 3.99 -6.25
N PRO A 89 23.57 4.11 -5.20
CA PRO A 89 23.14 3.90 -3.81
C PRO A 89 22.07 4.90 -3.36
N ALA A 90 22.13 6.16 -3.83
CA ALA A 90 21.10 7.16 -3.56
C ALA A 90 19.73 6.77 -4.15
N LYS A 91 19.73 6.14 -5.33
CA LYS A 91 18.51 5.64 -5.96
C LYS A 91 17.98 4.40 -5.23
N ALA A 92 18.86 3.51 -4.78
CA ALA A 92 18.48 2.35 -3.98
C ALA A 92 17.77 2.76 -2.68
N ALA A 93 18.31 3.75 -1.96
CA ALA A 93 17.71 4.26 -0.72
C ALA A 93 16.35 4.95 -0.94
N GLN A 94 16.14 5.58 -2.09
CA GLN A 94 14.88 6.25 -2.43
C GLN A 94 13.77 5.26 -2.84
N LYS A 95 14.13 4.03 -3.23
CA LYS A 95 13.21 3.04 -3.80
C LYS A 95 12.81 2.01 -2.75
N ASP A 96 11.58 2.11 -2.28
CA ASP A 96 10.89 1.06 -1.52
C ASP A 96 10.58 -0.15 -2.42
N VAL A 97 11.26 -1.27 -2.15
CA VAL A 97 11.09 -2.57 -2.81
C VAL A 97 10.04 -3.44 -2.09
N ASP A 98 9.72 -3.12 -0.84
CA ASP A 98 8.85 -3.89 0.05
C ASP A 98 7.37 -3.49 -0.03
N ALA A 99 7.04 -2.41 -0.76
CA ALA A 99 5.67 -2.00 -1.03
C ALA A 99 4.85 -3.11 -1.75
N ARG A 100 3.95 -3.76 -1.00
CA ARG A 100 3.09 -4.87 -1.47
C ARG A 100 1.70 -4.45 -1.94
N TRP A 101 1.18 -3.34 -1.43
CA TRP A 101 -0.26 -3.04 -1.41
C TRP A 101 -0.72 -2.11 -2.54
N MET A 102 0.13 -1.21 -3.05
CA MET A 102 -0.21 -0.30 -4.17
C MET A 102 0.73 -0.50 -5.37
N ARG A 103 0.49 -1.57 -6.14
CA ARG A 103 1.19 -1.83 -7.42
C ARG A 103 0.39 -1.24 -8.58
N ARG A 104 1.00 -0.32 -9.34
CA ARG A 104 0.44 0.13 -10.61
C ARG A 104 0.62 -0.94 -11.68
N SER A 105 -0.43 -1.69 -12.00
CA SER A 105 -0.54 -2.37 -13.30
C SER A 105 -0.86 -1.35 -14.38
N VAL A 106 -0.23 -1.48 -15.55
CA VAL A 106 -0.77 -0.85 -16.76
C VAL A 106 -1.76 -1.86 -17.31
N TRP A 107 -3.03 -1.48 -17.44
CA TRP A 107 -3.99 -2.28 -18.19
C TRP A 107 -3.74 -1.98 -19.66
N THR A 108 -3.08 -2.88 -20.39
CA THR A 108 -3.16 -2.89 -21.85
C THR A 108 -4.50 -3.51 -22.21
N SER A 109 -5.40 -2.70 -22.76
CA SER A 109 -6.67 -3.18 -23.33
C SER A 109 -6.35 -4.21 -24.43
N THR A 110 -6.85 -5.44 -24.27
CA THR A 110 -6.80 -6.50 -25.27
C THR A 110 -7.70 -6.10 -26.45
N ALA A 111 -7.18 -5.32 -27.39
CA ALA A 111 -7.87 -5.01 -28.64
C ALA A 111 -7.04 -5.29 -29.91
N ASP A 112 -5.81 -5.80 -29.77
CA ASP A 112 -4.90 -6.04 -30.92
C ASP A 112 -4.46 -7.51 -31.06
N VAL A 113 -5.39 -8.46 -30.84
CA VAL A 113 -5.23 -9.87 -31.28
C VAL A 113 -6.46 -10.25 -32.11
N ALA A 114 -6.62 -9.62 -33.26
CA ALA A 114 -7.56 -10.04 -34.30
C ALA A 114 -7.16 -9.45 -35.66
N SER A 115 -5.92 -9.63 -36.11
CA SER A 115 -5.50 -9.22 -37.46
C SER A 115 -4.27 -10.01 -37.93
N SER A 116 -4.37 -11.34 -37.98
CA SER A 116 -3.45 -12.15 -38.79
C SER A 116 -4.00 -13.55 -39.04
N SER A 117 -5.10 -13.64 -39.79
CA SER A 117 -5.47 -14.89 -40.48
C SER A 117 -6.30 -14.57 -41.73
N THR A 118 -5.63 -14.11 -42.78
CA THR A 118 -6.14 -14.22 -44.15
C THR A 118 -4.98 -14.49 -45.11
N SER A 119 -5.25 -15.37 -46.08
CA SER A 119 -4.46 -15.71 -47.27
C SER A 119 -3.60 -16.99 -47.20
N THR A 120 -4.18 -18.12 -47.62
CA THR A 120 -3.69 -18.83 -48.81
C THR A 120 -4.86 -19.61 -49.42
N ALA A 121 -5.25 -19.16 -50.61
CA ALA A 121 -6.27 -19.74 -51.48
C ALA A 121 -5.84 -21.12 -52.01
N GLY A 122 -6.83 -21.93 -52.38
CA GLY A 122 -6.65 -23.32 -52.78
C GLY A 122 -6.02 -23.57 -54.15
N SER A 123 -5.77 -24.85 -54.40
CA SER A 123 -5.72 -25.51 -55.72
C SER A 123 -5.78 -27.03 -55.41
N ALA A 124 -6.91 -27.71 -55.57
CA ALA A 124 -7.33 -28.38 -56.81
C ALA A 124 -6.28 -29.34 -57.36
N ILE A 125 -6.32 -30.61 -56.92
CA ILE A 125 -6.55 -31.84 -57.72
C ILE A 125 -6.84 -33.01 -56.77
#